data_AF-A0AAD4DUI0-F1
#
_entry.id   AF-A0AAD4DUI0-F1
#
_cell.length_a   1.000
_cell.length_b   1.000
_cell.length_c   1.000
_cell.angle_alpha   90.00
_cell.angle_beta   90.00
_cell.angle_gamma   90.00
#
_symmetry.space_group_name_H-M   'P 1'
#
loop_
_entity.id
_entity.type
_entity.pdbx_description
1 polymer ?
#
loop_
_entity_poly.entity_id
_entity_poly.type
_entity_poly.pdbx_seq_one_letter_code
_entity_poly.pdbx_strand_id
1 'polypeptide(L)' 'FVEELDLDAFGFLDPGQVIRGAHLIPAFASKRGTSTLRHGKSLARPMGELDDWEEYYVGIFVDRDMFVRYTHLGIGH' A
#
# COMPACT_ATOMS: atom_id res chain seq x y z
N PHE A 1 13.75 -0.02 24.47
CA PHE A 1 12.79 -0.83 25.23
C PHE A 1 12.10 0.09 26.20
N VAL A 2 10.76 0.07 26.25
CA VAL A 2 9.95 0.90 27.14
C VAL A 2 9.65 0.08 28.41
N GLU A 3 9.60 0.71 29.58
CA GLU A 3 9.31 0.01 30.83
C GLU A 3 7.84 -0.43 30.91
N GLU A 4 7.60 -1.60 31.51
CA GLU A 4 6.27 -2.21 31.62
C GLU A 4 5.24 -1.35 32.38
N LEU A 5 5.71 -0.45 33.24
CA LEU A 5 4.87 0.46 34.04
C LEU A 5 4.66 1.82 33.37
N ASP A 6 5.22 2.04 32.17
CA ASP A 6 4.97 3.26 31.43
C ASP A 6 3.51 3.26 30.96
N LEU A 7 2.74 4.25 31.43
CA LEU A 7 1.33 4.41 31.07
C LEU A 7 1.14 4.66 29.56
N ASP A 8 2.20 5.11 28.87
CA ASP A 8 2.22 5.32 27.43
C ASP A 8 2.71 4.08 26.65
N ALA A 9 3.05 2.97 27.32
CA ALA A 9 3.45 1.72 26.67
C ALA A 9 2.36 1.12 25.76
N PHE A 10 1.09 1.47 26.02
CA PHE A 10 -0.08 1.04 25.24
C PHE A 10 -0.91 2.22 24.70
N GLY A 11 -0.27 3.35 24.39
CA GLY A 11 -0.90 4.49 23.72
C GLY A 11 -1.17 4.24 22.23
N PHE A 12 -2.20 4.89 21.67
CA PHE A 12 -2.36 4.95 20.22
C PHE A 12 -1.29 5.87 19.64
N LEU A 13 -0.45 5.34 18.74
CA LEU A 13 0.41 6.17 17.90
C LEU A 13 -0.47 7.12 17.07
N ASP A 14 -0.01 8.36 16.91
CA ASP A 14 -0.57 9.28 15.93
C ASP A 14 -0.66 8.55 14.58
N PRO A 15 -1.85 8.42 13.96
CA PRO A 15 -1.99 7.74 12.68
C PRO A 15 -1.07 8.31 11.59
N GLY A 16 -0.71 9.60 11.66
CA GLY A 16 0.24 10.24 10.75
C GLY A 16 1.69 9.73 10.90
N GLN A 17 2.03 9.12 12.04
CA GLN A 17 3.32 8.47 12.30
C GLN A 17 3.36 7.02 11.80
N VAL A 18 2.21 6.45 11.41
CA VAL A 18 2.14 5.07 10.92
C VAL A 18 2.22 5.06 9.39
N ILE A 19 3.42 4.91 8.85
CA ILE A 19 3.59 4.62 7.42
C ILE A 19 3.10 3.19 7.17
N ARG A 20 1.95 3.05 6.50
CA ARG A 20 1.44 1.76 6.01
C ARG A 20 1.58 1.71 4.50
N GLY A 21 2.06 0.59 3.99
CA GLY A 21 1.93 0.32 2.56
C GLY A 21 0.45 0.23 2.17
N ALA A 22 0.17 0.42 0.89
CA ALA A 22 -1.13 0.15 0.29
C ALA A 22 -0.94 -0.72 -0.95
N HIS A 23 -1.88 -1.63 -1.20
CA HIS A 23 -1.93 -2.37 -2.45
C HIS A 23 -2.79 -1.60 -3.44
N LEU A 24 -2.15 -0.97 -4.44
CA LEU A 24 -2.85 -0.25 -5.50
C LEU A 24 -3.10 -1.17 -6.69
N ILE A 25 -4.35 -1.31 -7.08
CA ILE A 25 -4.77 -2.14 -8.22
C ILE A 25 -5.17 -1.20 -9.37
N PRO A 26 -4.53 -1.30 -10.54
CA PRO A 26 -4.93 -0.54 -11.72
C PRO A 26 -6.42 -0.66 -12.04
N ALA A 27 -7.11 0.47 -12.21
CA ALA A 27 -8.46 0.48 -12.77
C ALA A 27 -8.36 0.36 -14.29
N PHE A 28 -8.29 -0.86 -14.81
CA PHE A 28 -8.05 -1.12 -16.24
C PHE A 28 -9.07 -0.43 -17.17
N ALA A 29 -10.31 -0.26 -16.71
CA ALA A 29 -11.36 0.42 -17.47
C ALA A 29 -11.09 1.93 -17.67
N SER A 30 -10.37 2.55 -16.73
CA SER A 30 -10.04 3.98 -16.74
C SER A 30 -8.84 4.31 -17.64
N LYS A 31 -8.20 3.28 -18.22
CA LYS A 31 -7.05 3.37 -19.12
C LYS A 31 -5.82 4.01 -18.48
N ARG A 32 -4.74 4.06 -19.25
CA ARG A 32 -3.51 4.80 -18.92
C ARG A 32 -3.59 6.19 -19.54
N GLY A 33 -2.92 7.15 -18.91
CA GLY A 33 -2.88 8.51 -19.43
C GLY A 33 -2.03 9.47 -18.60
N THR A 34 -2.22 10.76 -18.84
CA THR A 34 -1.33 11.84 -18.42
C THR A 34 -2.02 12.88 -17.55
N SER A 35 -3.30 12.66 -17.20
CA SER A 35 -4.12 13.69 -16.58
C SER A 35 -3.90 13.78 -15.07
N THR A 36 -3.76 12.63 -14.40
CA THR A 36 -3.62 12.53 -12.94
C THR A 36 -2.17 12.43 -12.47
N LEU A 37 -1.31 11.79 -13.28
CA LEU A 37 0.10 11.57 -12.96
C LEU A 37 1.01 12.15 -14.05
N ARG A 38 2.24 12.51 -13.64
CA ARG A 38 3.20 13.15 -14.54
C ARG A 38 3.57 12.23 -15.69
N HIS A 39 3.32 12.69 -16.91
CA HIS A 39 3.86 12.07 -18.12
C HIS A 39 5.37 12.34 -18.27
N GLY A 40 6.14 11.32 -18.62
CA GLY A 40 7.59 11.40 -18.80
C GLY A 40 8.34 10.37 -17.95
N LYS A 41 9.66 10.32 -18.03
CA LYS A 41 10.45 9.28 -17.34
C LYS A 41 10.29 9.37 -15.81
N SER A 42 10.16 8.21 -15.17
CA SER A 42 10.08 8.07 -13.72
C SER A 42 11.01 6.95 -13.25
N LEU A 43 11.63 7.11 -12.08
CA LEU A 43 12.42 6.05 -11.43
C LEU A 43 11.54 4.85 -11.04
N ALA A 44 10.27 5.11 -10.77
CA ALA A 44 9.30 4.10 -10.35
C ALA A 44 8.71 3.31 -11.54
N ARG A 45 9.12 3.59 -12.78
CA ARG A 45 8.58 2.94 -13.98
C ARG A 45 9.62 2.12 -14.74
N PRO A 46 9.18 1.03 -15.42
CA PRO A 46 10.03 0.32 -16.36
C PRO A 46 10.56 1.22 -17.47
N MET A 47 11.74 0.88 -17.99
CA MET A 47 12.36 1.60 -19.10
C MET A 47 11.46 1.57 -20.34
N GLY A 48 11.17 2.75 -20.88
CA GLY A 48 10.32 2.93 -22.06
C GLY A 48 8.87 3.32 -21.73
N GLU A 49 8.42 3.15 -20.48
CA GLU A 49 7.10 3.62 -20.07
C GLU A 49 7.11 5.11 -19.70
N LEU A 50 6.08 5.84 -20.15
CA LEU A 50 5.97 7.30 -19.96
C LEU A 50 4.73 7.72 -19.18
N ASP A 51 3.79 6.82 -18.95
CA ASP A 51 2.51 7.08 -18.30
C ASP A 51 2.20 6.03 -17.22
N ASP A 52 1.19 6.31 -16.41
CA ASP A 52 0.65 5.44 -15.37
C ASP A 52 -0.84 5.18 -15.64
N TRP A 53 -1.48 4.33 -14.82
CA TRP A 53 -2.93 4.22 -14.84
C TRP A 53 -3.55 5.51 -14.29
N GLU A 54 -4.65 5.96 -14.88
CA GLU A 54 -5.33 7.19 -14.43
C GLU A 54 -5.96 7.02 -13.05
N GLU A 55 -6.37 5.79 -12.73
CA GLU A 55 -7.07 5.48 -11.50
C GLU A 55 -6.61 4.14 -10.93
N TYR A 56 -6.68 4.04 -9.61
CA TYR A 56 -6.35 2.84 -8.86
C TYR A 56 -7.43 2.56 -7.82
N TYR A 57 -7.77 1.29 -7.64
CA TYR A 57 -8.49 0.83 -6.46
C TYR A 57 -7.50 0.60 -5.32
N VAL A 58 -7.89 0.98 -4.11
CA VAL A 58 -7.11 0.69 -2.90
C VAL A 58 -7.58 -0.65 -2.32
N GLY A 59 -6.68 -1.64 -2.33
CA GLY A 59 -6.92 -2.94 -1.72
C GLY A 59 -6.97 -2.85 -0.20
N ILE A 60 -7.86 -3.63 0.41
CA ILE A 60 -8.00 -3.72 1.88
C ILE A 60 -6.77 -4.37 2.53
N PHE A 61 -6.07 -5.24 1.79
CA PHE A 61 -4.83 -5.89 2.23
C PHE A 61 -3.64 -5.27 1.52
N VAL A 62 -2.63 -4.84 2.28
CA VAL A 62 -1.41 -4.22 1.74
C VAL A 62 -0.50 -5.21 1.00
N ASP A 63 -0.43 -6.45 1.49
CA ASP A 63 0.41 -7.50 0.94
C ASP A 63 -0.24 -8.87 1.16
N ARG A 64 0.41 -9.90 0.60
CA ARG A 64 -0.02 -11.29 0.71
C ARG A 64 -0.05 -11.75 2.17
N ASP A 65 0.91 -11.35 2.99
CA ASP A 65 1.03 -11.86 4.35
C ASP A 65 -0.08 -11.29 5.25
N MET A 66 -0.50 -10.04 5.03
CA MET A 66 -1.69 -9.46 5.64
C MET A 66 -2.96 -10.17 5.16
N PHE A 67 -3.08 -10.45 3.86
CA PHE A 67 -4.21 -11.23 3.33
C PHE A 67 -4.28 -12.63 3.97
N VAL A 68 -3.17 -13.35 4.05
CA VAL A 68 -3.07 -14.70 4.62
C VAL A 68 -3.30 -14.70 6.14
N ARG A 69 -2.97 -13.60 6.84
CA ARG A 69 -3.27 -13.46 8.28
C ARG A 69 -4.77 -13.39 8.59
N TYR A 70 -5.56 -12.77 7.70
CA TYR A 70 -7.00 -12.59 7.91
C TYR A 70 -7.87 -13.55 7.10
N THR A 71 -7.25 -14.35 6.25
CA THR A 71 -7.90 -15.48 5.59
C THR A 71 -7.49 -16.77 6.28
N HIS A 72 -8.37 -17.76 6.36
CA HIS A 72 -8.06 -19.08 6.92
C HIS A 72 -7.12 -19.91 6.01
N LEU A 73 -6.32 -19.24 5.17
CA LEU A 73 -5.37 -19.80 4.23
C LEU A 73 -3.94 -19.83 4.80
N GLY A 74 -3.77 -19.45 6.07
CA GLY A 74 -2.50 -19.50 6.80
C GLY A 74 -1.91 -20.91 6.85
N ILE A 75 -0.61 -21.00 6.54
CA ILE A 75 0.15 -22.26 6.47
C ILE A 75 0.11 -22.97 7.83
N GLY A 76 -0.58 -24.10 7.85
CA GLY A 76 -0.66 -25.07 8.93
C GLY A 76 -1.10 -26.41 8.34
N HIS A 77 -0.12 -27.17 7.86
CA HIS A 77 -0.20 -28.63 7.72
C HIS A 77 0.36 -29.26 8.98
#